data_AF-A0A2V9XG96-F1
#
_entry.id   AF-A0A2V9XG96-F1
#
_cell.length_a   1.000
_cell.length_b   1.000
_cell.length_c   1.000
_cell.angle_alpha   90.00
_cell.angle_beta   90.00
_cell.angle_gamma   90.00
#
_symmetry.space_group_name_H-M   'P 1'
#
loop_
_entity.id
_entity.type
_entity.pdbx_description
1 polymer ?
#
loop_
_entity_poly.entity_id
_entity_poly.type
_entity_poly.pdbx_seq_one_letter_code
_entity_poly.pdbx_strand_id
1 'polypeptide(L)'
;MSTRQPRVPNQLGRAAVQMFAASERMNQILIEHLDPTAWKAKPPGKARTIAAIFTHMHNARCKWVRLTAPHLKVPRQLERAHCTPRQARAGLTESADRCSEMLAEALGGAESRIDKFHRDGWARAWPVGVEMLCYMLSHESHHRGQVCMLAHQLGFPLPSKATSGIWNWEKLWKECGTPRGPGYDF
;
A
#
# COMPACT_ATOMS: atom_id res chain seq x y z
N MET A 1 -27.25 25.15 -28.79
CA MET A 1 -25.94 25.15 -28.10
C MET A 1 -26.06 24.24 -26.89
N SER A 2 -25.58 22.99 -26.99
CA SER A 2 -25.71 22.00 -25.92
C SER A 2 -24.55 22.14 -24.95
N THR A 3 -24.88 22.28 -23.67
CA THR A 3 -23.99 22.40 -22.53
C THR A 3 -23.09 21.18 -22.41
N ARG A 4 -21.79 21.36 -22.68
CA ARG A 4 -20.76 20.39 -22.30
C ARG A 4 -20.16 20.81 -20.97
N GLN A 5 -20.50 20.10 -19.90
CA GLN A 5 -19.61 19.86 -18.76
C GLN A 5 -19.77 18.39 -18.35
N PRO A 6 -18.74 17.70 -17.80
CA PRO A 6 -17.44 18.18 -17.28
C PRO A 6 -16.20 17.41 -17.81
N ARG A 7 -14.99 17.96 -17.64
CA ARG A 7 -13.73 17.19 -17.73
C ARG A 7 -12.97 17.34 -16.41
N VAL A 8 -13.40 16.56 -15.41
CA VAL A 8 -12.63 16.34 -14.18
C VAL A 8 -11.79 15.08 -14.46
N PRO A 9 -10.44 15.12 -14.38
CA PRO A 9 -9.64 13.88 -14.31
C PRO A 9 -10.28 13.01 -13.23
N ASN A 10 -10.64 11.76 -13.53
CA ASN A 10 -11.81 11.21 -12.83
C ASN A 10 -11.64 11.17 -11.30
N GLN A 11 -12.73 11.42 -10.60
CA GLN A 11 -12.80 11.50 -9.13
C GLN A 11 -12.29 10.23 -8.44
N LEU A 12 -12.49 9.08 -9.10
CA LEU A 12 -12.13 7.76 -8.59
C LEU A 12 -10.61 7.55 -8.57
N GLY A 13 -9.88 7.94 -9.61
CA GLY A 13 -8.43 7.79 -9.69
C GLY A 13 -7.72 8.64 -8.64
N ARG A 14 -8.18 9.88 -8.42
CA ARG A 14 -7.68 10.71 -7.31
C ARG A 14 -7.94 10.04 -5.96
N ALA A 15 -9.17 9.60 -5.71
CA ALA A 15 -9.51 8.92 -4.46
C ALA A 15 -8.68 7.63 -4.29
N ALA A 16 -8.45 6.85 -5.33
CA ALA A 16 -7.64 5.63 -5.25
C ALA A 16 -6.20 5.92 -4.84
N VAL A 17 -5.57 6.94 -5.44
CA VAL A 17 -4.21 7.39 -5.08
C VAL A 17 -4.15 7.84 -3.63
N GLN A 18 -5.09 8.68 -3.20
CA GLN A 18 -5.15 9.19 -1.84
C GLN A 18 -5.32 8.03 -0.82
N MET A 19 -6.11 7.01 -1.15
CA MET A 19 -6.41 5.90 -0.23
C MET A 19 -5.20 4.99 -0.11
N PHE A 20 -4.53 4.76 -1.23
CA PHE A 20 -3.31 3.98 -1.24
C PHE A 20 -2.19 4.69 -0.48
N ALA A 21 -2.06 6.01 -0.63
CA ALA A 21 -1.11 6.83 0.13
C ALA A 21 -1.39 6.77 1.64
N ALA A 22 -2.65 6.91 2.07
CA ALA A 22 -3.03 6.77 3.47
C ALA A 22 -2.71 5.36 4.02
N SER A 23 -3.02 4.31 3.26
CA SER A 23 -2.68 2.92 3.61
C SER A 23 -1.16 2.72 3.74
N GLU A 24 -0.38 3.30 2.83
CA GLU A 24 1.08 3.27 2.93
C GLU A 24 1.57 4.01 4.18
N ARG A 25 1.01 5.19 4.49
CA ARG A 25 1.39 5.93 5.70
C ARG A 25 1.13 5.12 6.98
N MET A 26 0.04 4.35 7.04
CA MET A 26 -0.21 3.42 8.15
C MET A 26 0.91 2.39 8.30
N ASN A 27 1.46 1.86 7.20
CA ASN A 27 2.59 0.93 7.26
C ASN A 27 3.86 1.62 7.81
N GLN A 28 4.12 2.86 7.40
CA GLN A 28 5.25 3.65 7.89
C GLN A 28 5.15 3.89 9.40
N ILE A 29 3.95 4.23 9.91
CA ILE A 29 3.71 4.39 11.35
C ILE A 29 4.10 3.15 12.13
N LEU A 30 3.78 1.96 11.63
CA LEU A 30 4.15 0.71 12.30
C LEU A 30 5.65 0.51 12.33
N ILE A 31 6.35 0.69 11.20
CA ILE A 31 7.81 0.50 11.16
C ILE A 31 8.52 1.52 12.07
N GLU A 32 8.02 2.76 12.14
CA GLU A 32 8.55 3.82 13.00
C GLU A 32 8.44 3.51 14.51
N HIS A 33 7.47 2.68 14.90
CA HIS A 33 7.14 2.43 16.31
C HIS A 33 7.40 1.00 16.77
N LEU A 34 7.79 0.10 15.87
CA LEU A 34 8.19 -1.25 16.23
C LEU A 34 9.48 -1.23 17.03
N ASP A 35 9.53 -2.06 18.09
CA ASP A 35 10.78 -2.35 18.75
C ASP A 35 11.76 -2.99 17.75
N PRO A 36 13.01 -2.51 17.63
CA PRO A 36 13.99 -3.07 16.71
C PRO A 36 14.22 -4.57 16.89
N THR A 37 14.07 -5.09 18.11
CA THR A 37 14.21 -6.51 18.46
C THR A 37 13.11 -7.35 17.82
N ALA A 38 11.88 -6.81 17.74
CA ALA A 38 10.74 -7.49 17.15
C ALA A 38 10.93 -7.74 15.64
N TRP A 39 11.74 -6.92 14.96
CA TRP A 39 11.92 -6.96 13.51
C TRP A 39 12.35 -8.33 12.98
N LYS A 40 13.31 -8.96 13.68
CA LYS A 40 13.89 -10.28 13.32
C LYS A 40 13.52 -11.38 14.30
N ALA A 41 12.74 -11.08 15.34
CA ALA A 41 12.29 -12.09 16.29
C ALA A 41 11.54 -13.22 15.57
N LYS A 42 11.82 -14.46 16.00
CA LYS A 42 11.26 -15.66 15.37
C LYS A 42 9.84 -15.89 15.91
N PRO A 43 8.81 -15.87 15.06
CA PRO A 43 7.47 -16.26 15.48
C PRO A 43 7.41 -17.75 15.83
N PRO A 44 6.47 -18.19 16.68
CA PRO A 44 6.20 -19.61 16.86
C PRO A 44 5.72 -20.24 15.53
N GLY A 45 6.09 -21.51 15.30
CA GLY A 45 5.69 -22.27 14.13
C GLY A 45 6.36 -21.80 12.82
N LYS A 46 5.63 -21.92 11.69
CA LYS A 46 6.14 -21.63 10.33
C LYS A 46 5.72 -20.25 9.81
N ALA A 47 5.41 -19.30 10.70
CA ALA A 47 5.00 -17.96 10.32
C ALA A 47 6.18 -17.10 9.84
N ARG A 48 5.87 -16.03 9.08
CA ARG A 48 6.88 -15.05 8.64
C ARG A 48 7.29 -14.15 9.81
N THR A 49 8.56 -13.77 9.86
CA THR A 49 9.01 -12.67 10.72
C THR A 49 8.41 -11.35 10.27
N ILE A 50 8.41 -10.33 11.13
CA ILE A 50 7.95 -8.98 10.78
C ILE A 50 8.73 -8.42 9.57
N ALA A 51 10.05 -8.59 9.53
CA ALA A 51 10.88 -8.24 8.38
C ALA A 51 10.40 -8.92 7.08
N ALA A 52 10.09 -10.21 7.14
CA ALA A 52 9.61 -10.96 5.98
C ALA A 52 8.19 -10.56 5.56
N ILE A 53 7.34 -10.09 6.48
CA ILE A 53 6.01 -9.55 6.16
C ILE A 53 6.14 -8.22 5.40
N PHE A 54 6.91 -7.26 5.89
CA PHE A 54 7.12 -5.98 5.18
C PHE A 54 7.82 -6.18 3.83
N THR A 55 8.81 -7.07 3.75
CA THR A 55 9.43 -7.43 2.48
C THR A 55 8.41 -8.03 1.51
N HIS A 56 7.51 -8.87 2.00
CA HIS A 56 6.47 -9.47 1.18
C HIS A 56 5.51 -8.42 0.61
N MET A 57 5.08 -7.45 1.41
CA MET A 57 4.23 -6.35 0.95
C MET A 57 4.91 -5.55 -0.17
N HIS A 58 6.14 -5.09 0.05
CA HIS A 58 6.90 -4.39 -0.98
C HIS A 58 7.09 -5.23 -2.26
N ASN A 59 7.52 -6.49 -2.13
CA ASN A 59 7.75 -7.35 -3.30
C ASN A 59 6.45 -7.71 -4.03
N ALA A 60 5.30 -7.74 -3.34
CA ALA A 60 3.99 -7.87 -3.96
C ALA A 60 3.65 -6.65 -4.80
N ARG A 61 3.88 -5.43 -4.29
CA ARG A 61 3.73 -4.18 -5.06
C ARG A 61 4.61 -4.16 -6.31
N CYS A 62 5.90 -4.53 -6.19
CA CYS A 62 6.78 -4.67 -7.35
C CYS A 62 6.21 -5.64 -8.39
N LYS A 63 5.61 -6.75 -7.95
CA LYS A 63 4.97 -7.72 -8.84
C LYS A 63 3.74 -7.12 -9.52
N TRP A 64 2.87 -6.43 -8.79
CA TRP A 64 1.70 -5.77 -9.35
C TRP A 64 2.10 -4.77 -10.42
N VAL A 65 3.05 -3.87 -10.13
CA VAL A 65 3.58 -2.89 -11.09
C VAL A 65 4.14 -3.60 -12.32
N ARG A 66 5.01 -4.59 -12.16
CA ARG A 66 5.62 -5.33 -13.27
C ARG A 66 4.61 -6.01 -14.19
N LEU A 67 3.54 -6.58 -13.62
CA LEU A 67 2.57 -7.37 -14.38
C LEU A 67 1.39 -6.55 -14.91
N THR A 68 1.03 -5.45 -14.23
CA THR A 68 -0.14 -4.63 -14.56
C THR A 68 0.26 -3.37 -15.33
N ALA A 69 1.40 -2.76 -15.00
CA ALA A 69 1.89 -1.53 -15.62
C ALA A 69 3.38 -1.67 -16.00
N PRO A 70 3.72 -2.59 -16.93
CA PRO A 70 5.12 -2.92 -17.26
C PRO A 70 5.91 -1.76 -17.84
N HIS A 71 5.23 -0.71 -18.33
CA HIS A 71 5.85 0.53 -18.80
C HIS A 71 6.33 1.44 -17.67
N LEU A 72 5.89 1.23 -16.43
CA LEU A 72 6.41 1.94 -15.26
C LEU A 72 7.71 1.30 -14.79
N LYS A 73 8.57 2.12 -14.18
CA LYS A 73 9.80 1.63 -13.57
C LYS A 73 9.46 0.69 -12.41
N VAL A 74 9.84 -0.58 -12.53
CA VAL A 74 9.64 -1.58 -11.47
C VAL A 74 10.67 -1.36 -10.35
N PRO A 75 10.26 -1.15 -9.09
CA PRO A 75 11.19 -1.03 -7.97
C PRO A 75 11.98 -2.32 -7.75
N ARG A 76 13.21 -2.20 -7.26
CA ARG A 76 14.04 -3.37 -6.93
C ARG A 76 13.47 -4.10 -5.72
N GLN A 77 13.21 -5.39 -5.87
CA GLN A 77 12.75 -6.23 -4.76
C GLN A 77 13.78 -6.31 -3.61
N LEU A 78 13.27 -6.37 -2.39
CA LEU A 78 14.06 -6.56 -1.18
C LEU A 78 14.30 -8.04 -0.88
N GLU A 79 15.41 -8.33 -0.22
CA GLU A 79 15.73 -9.66 0.29
C GLU A 79 14.86 -10.04 1.49
N ARG A 80 14.19 -11.19 1.37
CA ARG A 80 13.09 -11.61 2.25
C ARG A 80 13.37 -11.55 3.76
N ALA A 81 14.47 -12.14 4.21
CA ALA A 81 14.74 -12.31 5.64
C ALA A 81 15.73 -11.28 6.21
N HIS A 82 16.38 -10.49 5.34
CA HIS A 82 17.53 -9.68 5.71
C HIS A 82 17.31 -8.18 5.55
N CYS A 83 16.13 -7.74 5.07
CA CYS A 83 15.86 -6.31 4.99
C CYS A 83 15.91 -5.67 6.38
N THR A 84 16.46 -4.47 6.43
CA THR A 84 16.44 -3.60 7.62
C THR A 84 15.16 -2.77 7.63
N PRO A 85 14.73 -2.23 8.80
CA PRO A 85 13.62 -1.29 8.86
C PRO A 85 13.78 -0.12 7.88
N ARG A 86 15.00 0.44 7.77
CA ARG A 86 15.30 1.52 6.83
C ARG A 86 15.09 1.12 5.37
N GLN A 87 15.57 -0.06 4.97
CA GLN A 87 15.35 -0.58 3.62
C GLN A 87 13.87 -0.86 3.34
N ALA A 88 13.15 -1.42 4.30
CA ALA A 88 11.72 -1.66 4.17
C ALA A 88 10.94 -0.35 3.99
N ARG A 89 11.22 0.68 4.80
CA ARG A 89 10.58 2.00 4.65
C ARG A 89 10.85 2.60 3.27
N ALA A 90 12.11 2.63 2.84
CA ALA A 90 12.49 3.18 1.54
C ALA A 90 11.85 2.41 0.37
N GLY A 91 11.87 1.08 0.42
CA GLY A 91 11.25 0.24 -0.61
C GLY A 91 9.73 0.40 -0.64
N LEU A 92 9.07 0.47 0.53
CA LEU A 92 7.63 0.70 0.60
C LEU A 92 7.24 2.06 0.03
N THR A 93 7.97 3.13 0.35
CA THR A 93 7.79 4.45 -0.27
C THR A 93 7.94 4.37 -1.80
N GLU A 94 9.07 3.85 -2.30
CA GLU A 94 9.31 3.76 -3.75
C GLU A 94 8.21 2.94 -4.46
N SER A 95 7.83 1.79 -3.88
CA SER A 95 6.77 0.96 -4.45
C SER A 95 5.38 1.55 -4.29
N ALA A 96 5.14 2.41 -3.30
CA ALA A 96 3.88 3.13 -3.16
C ALA A 96 3.73 4.19 -4.24
N ASP A 97 4.80 4.90 -4.58
CA ASP A 97 4.80 5.87 -5.68
C ASP A 97 4.42 5.20 -7.01
N ARG A 98 5.02 4.03 -7.30
CA ARG A 98 4.70 3.28 -8.52
C ARG A 98 3.29 2.70 -8.51
N CYS A 99 2.80 2.24 -7.36
CA CYS A 99 1.41 1.81 -7.23
C CYS A 99 0.43 2.97 -7.41
N SER A 100 0.77 4.16 -6.92
CA SER A 100 -0.04 5.38 -7.10
C SER A 100 -0.09 5.81 -8.56
N GLU A 101 1.05 5.82 -9.27
CA GLU A 101 1.10 6.06 -10.72
C GLU A 101 0.23 5.04 -11.49
N MET A 102 0.37 3.75 -11.14
CA MET A 102 -0.43 2.68 -11.72
C MET A 102 -1.93 2.86 -11.48
N LEU A 103 -2.35 3.20 -10.25
CA LEU A 103 -3.75 3.44 -9.90
C LEU A 103 -4.30 4.70 -10.61
N ALA A 104 -3.50 5.76 -10.70
CA ALA A 104 -3.87 6.98 -11.39
C ALA A 104 -4.10 6.75 -12.89
N GLU A 105 -3.26 5.94 -13.54
CA GLU A 105 -3.43 5.58 -14.96
C GLU A 105 -4.63 4.63 -15.13
N ALA A 106 -4.66 3.53 -14.38
CA ALA A 106 -5.71 2.50 -14.47
C ALA A 106 -7.12 3.04 -14.19
N LEU A 107 -7.23 3.97 -13.26
CA LEU A 107 -8.47 4.57 -12.82
C LEU A 107 -8.55 6.05 -13.21
N GLY A 108 -7.84 6.51 -14.25
CA GLY A 108 -7.75 7.94 -14.61
C GLY A 108 -8.72 8.42 -15.70
N GLY A 109 -9.11 7.53 -16.63
CA GLY A 109 -10.00 7.85 -17.75
C GLY A 109 -9.67 7.13 -19.05
N ALA A 110 -10.24 7.62 -20.16
CA ALA A 110 -10.40 6.91 -21.45
C ALA A 110 -9.11 6.56 -22.22
N GLU A 111 -7.93 6.87 -21.71
CA GLU A 111 -6.63 6.62 -22.37
C GLU A 111 -5.67 5.79 -21.50
N SER A 112 -6.19 4.92 -20.62
CA SER A 112 -5.37 3.99 -19.84
C SER A 112 -4.73 2.92 -20.73
N ARG A 113 -3.42 2.69 -20.59
CA ARG A 113 -2.75 1.49 -21.18
C ARG A 113 -2.94 0.24 -20.31
N ILE A 114 -3.52 0.42 -19.13
CA ILE A 114 -3.77 -0.63 -18.15
C ILE A 114 -5.25 -1.01 -18.25
N ASP A 115 -5.54 -2.16 -18.84
CA ASP A 115 -6.90 -2.70 -19.00
C ASP A 115 -7.22 -3.80 -17.98
N LYS A 116 -6.20 -4.54 -17.54
CA LYS A 116 -6.33 -5.66 -16.61
C LYS A 116 -5.37 -5.56 -15.44
N PHE A 117 -5.84 -5.93 -14.26
CA PHE A 117 -5.02 -6.11 -13.09
C PHE A 117 -4.50 -7.56 -12.97
N HIS A 118 -3.20 -7.69 -12.83
CA HIS A 118 -2.48 -8.95 -12.69
C HIS A 118 -1.87 -9.07 -11.29
N ARG A 119 -2.63 -9.62 -10.34
CA ARG A 119 -2.15 -9.79 -8.94
C ARG A 119 -0.99 -10.76 -8.79
N ASP A 120 -0.90 -11.76 -9.66
CA ASP A 120 0.16 -12.77 -9.69
C ASP A 120 0.26 -13.38 -11.09
N GLY A 121 1.39 -14.04 -11.41
CA GLY A 121 1.66 -14.62 -12.73
C GLY A 121 0.89 -15.91 -13.02
N TRP A 122 0.44 -16.62 -11.98
CA TRP A 122 -0.36 -17.85 -12.11
C TRP A 122 -1.87 -17.60 -12.08
N ALA A 123 -2.28 -16.38 -11.74
CA ALA A 123 -3.64 -16.09 -11.37
C ALA A 123 -4.38 -15.36 -12.51
N ARG A 124 -5.64 -15.73 -12.77
CA ARG A 124 -6.44 -15.09 -13.81
C ARG A 124 -6.53 -13.58 -13.56
N ALA A 125 -6.18 -12.80 -14.57
CA ALA A 125 -6.33 -11.35 -14.57
C ALA A 125 -7.79 -10.94 -14.79
N TRP A 126 -8.15 -9.77 -14.27
CA TRP A 126 -9.49 -9.19 -14.40
C TRP A 126 -9.40 -7.71 -14.76
N PRO A 127 -10.46 -7.09 -15.31
CA PRO A 127 -10.44 -5.67 -15.69
C PRO A 127 -10.03 -4.76 -14.52
N VAL A 128 -9.29 -3.68 -14.80
CA VAL A 128 -9.02 -2.68 -13.76
C VAL A 128 -10.30 -1.97 -13.32
N GLY A 129 -10.37 -1.63 -12.03
CA GLY A 129 -11.58 -1.10 -11.41
C GLY A 129 -11.44 -0.97 -9.90
N VAL A 130 -12.56 -0.70 -9.21
CA VAL A 130 -12.59 -0.59 -7.74
C VAL A 130 -12.10 -1.88 -7.08
N GLU A 131 -12.35 -3.04 -7.70
CA GLU A 131 -11.91 -4.36 -7.27
C GLU A 131 -10.38 -4.47 -7.17
N MET A 132 -9.65 -3.81 -8.07
CA MET A 132 -8.18 -3.72 -8.00
C MET A 132 -7.74 -2.97 -6.73
N LEU A 133 -8.32 -1.79 -6.49
CA LEU A 133 -8.02 -1.00 -5.29
C LEU A 133 -8.36 -1.78 -4.01
N CYS A 134 -9.56 -2.38 -3.95
CA CYS A 134 -9.99 -3.19 -2.82
C CYS A 134 -9.03 -4.35 -2.57
N TYR A 135 -8.61 -5.09 -3.61
CA TYR A 135 -7.63 -6.17 -3.46
C TYR A 135 -6.31 -5.68 -2.87
N MET A 136 -5.77 -4.58 -3.40
CA MET A 136 -4.51 -4.00 -2.94
C MET A 136 -4.61 -3.57 -1.47
N LEU A 137 -5.68 -2.87 -1.08
CA LEU A 137 -5.90 -2.44 0.31
C LEU A 137 -6.16 -3.61 1.27
N SER A 138 -6.89 -4.64 0.84
CA SER A 138 -7.11 -5.85 1.63
C SER A 138 -5.81 -6.61 1.88
N HIS A 139 -4.94 -6.72 0.88
CA HIS A 139 -3.63 -7.36 1.03
C HIS A 139 -2.76 -6.63 2.05
N GLU A 140 -2.65 -5.31 1.92
CA GLU A 140 -1.90 -4.46 2.86
C GLU A 140 -2.46 -4.56 4.28
N SER A 141 -3.79 -4.49 4.43
CA SER A 141 -4.45 -4.56 5.74
C SER A 141 -4.31 -5.92 6.41
N HIS A 142 -4.38 -7.01 5.63
CA HIS A 142 -4.16 -8.37 6.13
C HIS A 142 -2.76 -8.51 6.75
N HIS A 143 -1.73 -8.07 6.02
CA HIS A 143 -0.35 -8.16 6.50
C HIS A 143 -0.05 -7.17 7.62
N ARG A 144 -0.66 -5.98 7.61
CA ARG A 144 -0.61 -5.04 8.73
C ARG A 144 -1.16 -5.66 10.02
N GLY A 145 -2.30 -6.34 9.94
CA GLY A 145 -2.88 -7.08 11.05
C GLY A 145 -1.95 -8.17 11.59
N GLN A 146 -1.29 -8.92 10.70
CA GLN A 146 -0.28 -9.91 11.10
C GLN A 146 0.89 -9.26 11.85
N VAL A 147 1.39 -8.09 11.41
CA VAL A 147 2.45 -7.36 12.11
C VAL A 147 2.00 -6.95 13.50
N CYS A 148 0.82 -6.34 13.65
CA CYS A 148 0.31 -5.90 14.94
C CYS A 148 0.16 -7.07 15.93
N MET A 149 -0.46 -8.17 15.48
CA MET A 149 -0.65 -9.36 16.30
C MET A 149 0.68 -10.00 16.67
N LEU A 150 1.59 -10.14 15.70
CA LEU A 150 2.86 -10.82 15.93
C LEU A 150 3.77 -10.03 16.87
N ALA A 151 3.84 -8.70 16.73
CA ALA A 151 4.59 -7.85 17.64
C ALA A 151 4.11 -8.04 19.09
N HIS A 152 2.79 -8.07 19.29
CA HIS A 152 2.20 -8.33 20.61
C HIS A 152 2.53 -9.73 21.14
N GLN A 153 2.37 -10.78 20.33
CA GLN A 153 2.66 -12.16 20.72
C GLN A 153 4.13 -12.42 21.05
N LEU A 154 5.04 -11.64 20.46
CA LEU A 154 6.48 -11.71 20.73
C LEU A 154 6.90 -10.92 21.97
N GLY A 155 5.97 -10.28 22.68
CA GLY A 155 6.27 -9.45 23.86
C GLY A 155 6.72 -8.02 23.52
N PHE A 156 6.55 -7.58 22.28
CA PHE A 156 6.90 -6.23 21.80
C PHE A 156 5.66 -5.49 21.26
N PRO A 157 4.62 -5.26 22.08
CA PRO A 157 3.41 -4.60 21.61
C PRO A 157 3.71 -3.19 21.10
N LEU A 158 3.08 -2.83 19.98
CA LEU A 158 3.11 -1.45 19.49
C LEU A 158 2.49 -0.49 20.53
N PRO A 159 3.05 0.72 20.69
CA PRO A 159 2.49 1.69 21.62
C PRO A 159 1.11 2.18 21.14
N SER A 160 0.25 2.58 22.09
CA SER A 160 -1.12 3.05 21.79
C SER A 160 -1.19 4.17 20.74
N LYS A 161 -0.18 5.07 20.72
CA LYS A 161 -0.07 6.12 19.69
C LYS A 161 0.04 5.56 18.27
N ALA A 162 0.66 4.40 18.08
CA ALA A 162 0.80 3.76 16.79
C ALA A 162 -0.46 2.97 16.44
N THR A 163 -0.99 2.18 17.37
CA THR A 163 -2.20 1.36 17.14
C THR A 163 -3.45 2.21 16.93
N SER A 164 -3.60 3.33 17.64
CA SER A 164 -4.66 4.33 17.38
C SER A 164 -4.32 5.20 16.17
N GLY A 165 -3.04 5.49 15.94
CA GLY A 165 -2.58 6.35 14.85
C GLY A 165 -2.93 5.83 13.46
N ILE A 166 -2.90 4.51 13.25
CA ILE A 166 -3.31 3.89 11.97
C ILE A 166 -4.83 4.00 11.70
N TRP A 167 -5.64 4.42 12.68
CA TRP A 167 -7.08 4.65 12.54
C TRP A 167 -7.46 6.13 12.50
N ASN A 168 -6.49 7.05 12.64
CA ASN A 168 -6.77 8.49 12.58
C ASN A 168 -6.73 8.97 11.13
N TRP A 169 -7.83 8.74 10.41
CA TRP A 169 -7.93 8.99 8.96
C TRP A 169 -7.74 10.47 8.61
N GLU A 170 -8.30 11.39 9.39
CA GLU A 170 -8.16 12.84 9.16
C GLU A 170 -6.69 13.28 9.23
N LYS A 171 -5.94 12.74 10.20
CA LYS A 171 -4.50 13.02 10.33
C LYS A 171 -3.71 12.38 9.19
N LEU A 172 -3.97 11.12 8.87
CA LEU A 172 -3.26 10.40 7.80
C LEU A 172 -3.43 11.10 6.45
N TRP A 173 -4.64 11.57 6.15
CA TRP A 173 -4.93 12.33 4.93
C TRP A 173 -4.18 13.66 4.88
N LYS A 174 -4.17 14.41 5.98
CA LYS A 174 -3.39 15.66 6.09
C LYS A 174 -1.90 15.42 5.85
N GLU A 175 -1.34 14.37 6.46
CA GLU A 175 0.07 13.98 6.26
C GLU A 175 0.38 13.57 4.81
N CYS A 176 -0.62 13.07 4.07
CA CYS A 176 -0.51 12.71 2.66
C CYS A 176 -0.85 13.87 1.70
N GLY A 177 -0.94 15.11 2.19
CA GLY A 177 -1.17 16.29 1.35
C GLY A 177 -2.64 16.57 1.01
N THR A 178 -3.58 15.97 1.74
CA THR A 178 -5.03 16.14 1.53
C THR A 178 -5.69 16.75 2.78
N PRO A 179 -5.59 18.09 2.94
CA PRO A 179 -5.80 18.74 4.24
C PRO A 179 -7.25 18.69 4.75
N ARG A 180 -8.22 18.51 3.85
CA ARG A 180 -9.64 18.49 4.19
C ARG A 180 -10.18 17.10 4.55
N GLY A 181 -9.40 16.04 4.35
CA GLY A 181 -9.77 14.67 4.70
C GLY A 181 -10.79 14.02 3.75
N PRO A 182 -11.27 12.81 4.11
CA PRO A 182 -12.23 12.06 3.29
C PRO A 182 -13.49 12.86 2.95
N GLY A 183 -13.87 12.87 1.68
CA GLY A 183 -15.14 13.45 1.21
C GLY A 183 -15.13 14.96 0.90
N TYR A 184 -14.02 15.66 1.13
CA TYR A 184 -13.94 17.12 0.95
C TYR A 184 -13.13 17.61 -0.28
N ASP A 185 -12.60 16.68 -1.09
CA ASP A 185 -11.81 16.94 -2.31
C ASP A 185 -12.59 16.67 -3.62
N PHE A 186 -13.92 16.72 -3.55
CA PHE A 186 -14.84 16.43 -4.65
C PHE A 186 -15.67 17.64 -5.05
#